data_AF-A0A9Q8CEH2-F1
#
_entry.id   AF-A0A9Q8CEH2-F1
#
_cell.length_a   1.000
_cell.length_b   1.000
_cell.length_c   1.000
_cell.angle_alpha   90.00
_cell.angle_beta   90.00
_cell.angle_gamma   90.00
#
_symmetry.space_group_name_H-M   'P 1'
#
loop_
_entity.id
_entity.type
_entity.pdbx_description
1 polymer ?
#
loop_
_entity_poly.entity_id
_entity_poly.type
_entity_poly.pdbx_seq_one_letter_code
_entity_poly.pdbx_strand_id
1 'polypeptide(L)' 'MSANIKKLIVFILGLAEIMAGFAIYETSKFGSFVFVALGILFIAIMFLIDQRSKNPYNGRYTN' A
#
# COMPACT_ATOMS: atom_id res chain seq x y z
N MET A 1 14.99 7.24 5.23
CA MET A 1 13.77 7.56 4.46
C MET A 1 12.62 7.87 5.42
N SER A 2 12.05 9.08 5.34
CA SER A 2 10.95 9.52 6.22
C SER A 2 9.71 8.63 6.08
N ALA A 3 8.96 8.43 7.18
CA ALA A 3 7.70 7.69 7.16
C ALA A 3 6.70 8.25 6.15
N ASN A 4 6.72 9.57 5.92
CA ASN A 4 5.88 10.20 4.90
C ASN A 4 6.23 9.76 3.47
N ILE A 5 7.53 9.63 3.16
CA ILE A 5 7.96 9.15 1.84
C ILE A 5 7.60 7.66 1.68
N LYS A 6 7.75 6.84 2.73
CA LYS A 6 7.35 5.42 2.68
C LYS A 6 5.85 5.26 2.42
N LYS A 7 5.01 6.07 3.09
CA LYS A 7 3.57 6.11 2.86
C LYS A 7 3.24 6.51 1.43
N LEU A 8 3.90 7.54 0.90
CA LEU A 8 3.69 8.02 -0.47
C LEU A 8 4.00 6.94 -1.52
N ILE A 9 5.13 6.23 -1.37
CA ILE A 9 5.49 5.13 -2.30
C ILE A 9 4.44 4.02 -2.26
N VAL A 10 4.07 3.57 -1.06
CA VAL A 10 3.08 2.50 -0.89
C VAL A 10 1.71 2.91 -1.46
N PHE A 11 1.33 4.18 -1.31
CA PHE A 11 0.11 4.72 -1.90
C PHE A 11 0.15 4.70 -3.44
N ILE A 12 1.26 5.15 -4.05
CA ILE A 12 1.42 5.14 -5.51
C ILE A 12 1.39 3.70 -6.06
N LEU A 13 2.05 2.76 -5.38
CA LEU A 13 2.01 1.34 -5.75
C LEU A 13 0.59 0.77 -5.67
N GLY A 14 -0.14 1.10 -4.59
CA GLY A 14 -1.53 0.68 -4.44
C GLY A 14 -2.44 1.19 -5.57
N LEU A 15 -2.30 2.47 -5.95
CA LEU A 15 -3.06 3.03 -7.07
C LEU A 15 -2.68 2.39 -8.42
N ALA A 16 -1.40 2.16 -8.67
CA ALA A 16 -0.92 1.54 -9.91
C ALA A 16 -1.49 0.11 -10.08
N GLU A 17 -1.50 -0.67 -9.00
CA GLU A 17 -2.07 -2.03 -8.98
C GLU A 17 -3.58 -2.01 -9.25
N ILE A 18 -4.34 -1.10 -8.64
CA ILE A 18 -5.78 -0.96 -8.90
C ILE A 18 -6.03 -0.62 -10.37
N MET A 19 -5.27 0.35 -10.92
CA MET A 19 -5.38 0.72 -12.33
C MET A 19 -5.03 -0.44 -13.26
N ALA A 20 -3.96 -1.19 -12.97
CA ALA A 20 -3.56 -2.36 -13.73
C ALA A 20 -4.65 -3.44 -13.70
N GLY A 21 -5.27 -3.66 -12.53
CA GLY A 21 -6.38 -4.60 -12.38
C GLY A 21 -7.56 -4.24 -13.27
N PHE A 22 -7.99 -2.97 -13.30
CA PHE A 22 -9.05 -2.53 -14.22
C PHE A 22 -8.64 -2.63 -15.69
N ALA A 23 -7.39 -2.31 -16.02
CA ALA A 23 -6.88 -2.37 -17.40
C ALA A 23 -6.91 -3.78 -18.00
N ILE A 24 -6.72 -4.83 -17.18
CA ILE A 24 -6.71 -6.23 -17.64
C ILE A 24 -8.03 -6.97 -17.42
N TYR A 25 -9.09 -6.30 -16.96
CA TYR A 25 -10.37 -6.93 -16.60
C TYR A 25 -10.97 -7.76 -17.75
N GLU A 26 -10.97 -7.20 -18.95
CA GLU A 26 -11.48 -7.86 -20.16
C GLU A 26 -10.61 -9.05 -20.60
N THR A 27 -9.31 -9.02 -20.30
CA THR A 27 -8.36 -10.09 -20.66
C THR A 27 -8.36 -11.24 -19.64
N SER A 28 -8.44 -10.92 -18.34
CA SER A 28 -8.43 -11.92 -17.26
C SER A 28 -9.11 -11.38 -16.01
N LYS A 29 -10.31 -11.89 -15.73
CA LYS A 29 -11.08 -11.54 -14.52
C LYS A 29 -10.35 -11.92 -13.23
N PHE A 30 -9.68 -13.08 -13.21
CA PHE A 30 -8.90 -13.52 -12.06
C PHE A 30 -7.69 -12.62 -11.84
N GLY A 31 -6.94 -12.29 -12.90
CA GLY A 31 -5.82 -11.36 -12.81
C GLY A 31 -6.28 -10.01 -12.29
N SER A 32 -7.33 -9.45 -12.88
CA SER A 32 -7.91 -8.18 -12.46
C SER A 32 -8.26 -8.15 -10.97
N PHE A 33 -8.92 -9.21 -10.48
CA PHE A 33 -9.25 -9.35 -9.06
C PHE A 33 -7.98 -9.36 -8.18
N VAL A 34 -6.94 -10.10 -8.57
CA VAL A 34 -5.69 -10.19 -7.81
C VAL A 34 -5.00 -8.82 -7.73
N PHE A 35 -4.88 -8.10 -8.84
CA PHE A 35 -4.28 -6.76 -8.88
C PHE A 35 -5.06 -5.76 -8.03
N VAL A 36 -6.40 -5.76 -8.09
CA VAL A 36 -7.22 -4.90 -7.24
C VAL A 36 -7.05 -5.24 -5.76
N ALA A 37 -7.02 -6.53 -5.41
CA ALA A 37 -6.80 -6.98 -4.04
C ALA A 37 -5.41 -6.60 -3.51
N LEU A 38 -4.36 -6.72 -4.34
CA LEU A 38 -3.01 -6.26 -4.02
C LEU A 38 -2.95 -4.75 -3.82
N GLY A 39 -3.64 -3.98 -4.66
CA GLY A 39 -3.74 -2.54 -4.50
C GLY A 39 -4.38 -2.12 -3.17
N ILE A 40 -5.47 -2.78 -2.78
CA ILE A 40 -6.11 -2.57 -1.47
C ILE A 40 -5.17 -2.97 -0.33
N LEU A 41 -4.42 -4.07 -0.48
CA LEU A 41 -3.43 -4.50 0.51
C LEU A 41 -2.33 -3.44 0.72
N PHE A 42 -1.84 -2.80 -0.34
CA PHE A 42 -0.88 -1.71 -0.21
C PHE A 42 -1.48 -0.52 0.55
N ILE A 43 -2.73 -0.16 0.30
CA ILE A 43 -3.42 0.88 1.08
C ILE A 43 -3.49 0.48 2.57
N ALA A 44 -3.80 -0.77 2.88
CA ALA A 44 -3.79 -1.26 4.26
C ALA A 44 -2.40 -1.17 4.92
N ILE A 45 -1.33 -1.51 4.18
CA ILE A 45 0.06 -1.35 4.65
C ILE A 45 0.38 0.13 4.92
N MET A 46 -0.13 1.06 4.12
CA MET A 46 0.03 2.49 4.37
C MET A 46 -0.53 2.90 5.74
N PHE A 47 -1.72 2.39 6.10
CA PHE A 47 -2.33 2.62 7.42
C PHE A 47 -1.51 2.02 8.56
N LEU A 48 -0.95 0.81 8.36
CA LEU A 48 -0.08 0.18 9.36
C LEU A 48 1.21 1.00 9.58
N ILE A 49 1.79 1.54 8.51
CA ILE A 49 2.95 2.44 8.60
C ILE A 49 2.58 3.70 9.37
N ASP A 50 1.40 4.28 9.11
CA ASP A 50 0.92 5.47 9.80
C ASP A 50 0.71 5.21 11.30
N GLN A 51 0.04 4.11 11.67
CA GLN A 51 -0.14 3.72 13.07
C GLN A 51 1.21 3.48 13.77
N ARG A 52 2.15 2.80 13.10
CA ARG A 52 3.49 2.57 13.65
C ARG A 52 4.25 3.88 13.87
N SER A 53 4.09 4.87 12.99
CA SER A 53 4.71 6.18 13.14
C SER A 53 4.15 7.00 14.31
N LYS A 54 2.88 6.75 14.68
CA LYS A 54 2.19 7.41 15.80
C LYS A 54 2.37 6.68 17.13
N ASN A 55 2.98 5.49 17.14
CA ASN A 55 3.16 4.72 18.37
C ASN A 55 4.24 5.37 19.26
N PRO A 56 3.89 5.91 20.45
CA PRO A 56 4.83 6.61 21.34
C PRO A 56 5.95 5.71 21.89
N TYR A 57 5.79 4.38 21.84
CA TYR A 57 6.79 3.43 22.30
C TYR A 57 7.89 3.11 21.27
N ASN A 58 7.76 3.56 20.01
CA ASN A 58 8.79 3.32 18.98
C ASN A 58 10.05 4.17 19.16
N GLY A 59 9.99 5.26 19.93
CA GLY A 59 11.17 6.06 20.27
C GLY A 59 12.14 5.35 21.23
N ARG A 60 11.78 4.18 21.77
CA ARG A 60 12.62 3.40 22.70
C ARG A 60 13.63 2.47 22.00
N TYR A 61 13.47 2.24 20.70
CA TYR A 61 14.33 1.34 19.90
C TYR A 61 15.13 2.06 18.81
N THR A 62 15.11 3.40 18.82
CA THR A 62 15.90 4.26 17.93
C THR A 62 16.79 5.17 18.76
N ASN A 63 17.72 4.58 19.51
CA ASN A 63 18.93 5.25 19.99
C ASN A 63 20.12 4.57 19.33
#